data_AF-A0AAQ3NSS3-F1
#
_entry.id   AF-A0AAQ3NSS3-F1
#
_cell.length_a   1.000
_cell.length_b   1.000
_cell.length_c   1.000
_cell.angle_alpha   90.00
_cell.angle_beta   90.00
_cell.angle_gamma   90.00
#
_symmetry.space_group_name_H-M   'P 1'
#
loop_
_entity.id
_entity.type
_entity.pdbx_description
1 polymer ?
#
loop_
_entity_poly.entity_id
_entity_poly.type
_entity_poly.pdbx_seq_one_letter_code
_entity_poly.pdbx_strand_id
1 'polypeptide(L)'
;MLKHCPKLQALSIYLYKLGEPKVDWPYPEFVPSCISSHLNTCSLENFGYLNDFRFARYIMHNARYLRAMKIKFYPFNKVGDKLNMKRDLSSCLKSSDTCTLSFK
;
A
#
# COMPACT_ATOMS: atom_id res chain seq x y z
N MET A 1 5.22 10.15 -11.34
CA MET A 1 3.83 10.55 -11.01
C MET A 1 3.71 11.16 -9.61
N LEU A 2 3.90 10.42 -8.50
CA LEU A 2 3.71 10.97 -7.13
C LEU A 2 4.54 12.22 -6.81
N LYS A 3 5.77 12.31 -7.32
CA LYS A 3 6.65 13.49 -7.16
C LYS A 3 6.08 14.79 -7.76
N HIS A 4 5.17 14.68 -8.73
CA HIS A 4 4.55 15.85 -9.40
C HIS A 4 3.23 16.29 -8.74
N CYS A 5 2.77 15.57 -7.72
CA CYS A 5 1.52 15.86 -7.02
C CYS A 5 1.77 16.04 -5.52
N PRO A 6 2.54 17.07 -5.09
CA PRO A 6 3.03 17.20 -3.71
C PRO A 6 1.94 17.32 -2.66
N LYS A 7 0.72 17.73 -3.04
CA LYS A 7 -0.46 17.88 -2.17
C LYS A 7 -1.46 16.72 -2.28
N LEU A 8 -1.08 15.60 -2.90
CA LEU A 8 -1.97 14.46 -3.08
C LEU A 8 -2.41 13.91 -1.71
N GLN A 9 -3.72 13.93 -1.47
CA GLN A 9 -4.34 13.49 -0.22
C GLN A 9 -4.91 12.07 -0.30
N ALA A 10 -5.42 11.69 -1.48
CA ALA A 10 -6.01 10.39 -1.71
C ALA A 10 -5.29 9.68 -2.85
N LEU A 11 -4.87 8.43 -2.61
CA LEU A 11 -4.26 7.56 -3.59
C LEU A 11 -5.15 6.33 -3.79
N SER A 12 -5.56 6.06 -5.03
CA SER A 12 -6.23 4.82 -5.40
C SER A 12 -5.48 4.17 -6.55
N ILE A 13 -5.06 2.92 -6.38
CA ILE A 13 -4.31 2.18 -7.38
C ILE A 13 -5.00 0.85 -7.62
N TYR A 14 -5.29 0.57 -8.89
CA TYR A 14 -5.63 -0.76 -9.34
C TYR A 14 -4.35 -1.46 -9.81
N LEU A 15 -4.00 -2.55 -9.15
CA LEU A 15 -2.76 -3.30 -9.41
C LEU A 15 -2.99 -4.23 -10.60
N TYR A 16 -2.92 -3.69 -11.82
CA TYR A 16 -2.98 -4.46 -13.06
C TYR A 16 -1.72 -5.31 -13.23
N LYS A 17 -1.90 -6.52 -13.77
CA LYS A 17 -0.80 -7.43 -14.05
C LYS A 17 -0.63 -7.58 -15.55
N LEU A 18 0.57 -7.30 -16.04
CA LEU A 18 1.01 -7.63 -17.39
C LEU A 18 2.31 -8.43 -17.24
N GLY A 19 2.23 -9.76 -17.36
CA GLY A 19 3.39 -10.66 -17.39
C GLY A 19 3.84 -11.25 -16.04
N GLU A 20 4.91 -12.06 -16.12
CA GLU A 20 5.59 -12.69 -14.96
C GLU A 20 6.07 -11.63 -13.95
N PRO A 21 6.24 -11.99 -12.66
CA PRO A 21 6.70 -11.08 -11.60
C PRO A 21 8.15 -10.70 -11.82
N LYS A 22 8.42 -9.88 -12.84
CA LYS A 22 9.70 -9.26 -13.05
C LYS A 22 9.77 -7.98 -12.22
N VAL A 23 10.91 -7.86 -11.55
CA VAL A 23 11.42 -6.70 -10.82
C VAL A 23 11.02 -6.70 -9.35
N ASP A 24 12.01 -7.01 -8.50
CA ASP A 24 12.07 -6.52 -7.13
C ASP A 24 11.77 -5.02 -7.17
N TRP A 25 10.60 -4.60 -6.69
CA TRP A 25 10.31 -3.17 -6.55
C TRP A 25 11.44 -2.57 -5.70
N PRO A 26 12.34 -1.75 -6.26
CA PRO A 26 13.43 -1.20 -5.49
C PRO A 26 12.79 -0.29 -4.45
N TYR A 27 13.15 -0.50 -3.18
CA TYR A 27 12.68 0.40 -2.13
C TYR A 27 13.06 1.82 -2.54
N PRO A 28 12.10 2.76 -2.67
CA PRO A 28 12.41 4.09 -3.18
C PRO A 28 13.44 4.78 -2.28
N GLU A 29 14.49 5.34 -2.87
CA GLU A 29 15.56 6.05 -2.14
C GLU A 29 15.03 7.30 -1.41
N PHE A 30 13.94 7.90 -1.92
CA PHE A 30 13.33 9.09 -1.34
C PHE A 30 11.82 8.93 -1.23
N VAL A 31 11.27 9.44 -0.12
CA VAL A 31 9.83 9.52 0.11
C VAL A 31 9.25 10.74 -0.61
N PRO A 32 8.32 10.57 -1.57
CA PRO A 32 7.61 11.70 -2.17
C PRO A 32 6.92 12.55 -1.10
N SER A 33 7.00 13.87 -1.24
CA SER A 33 6.44 14.83 -0.27
C SER A 33 4.96 14.58 0.01
N CYS A 34 4.18 14.21 -1.01
CA CYS A 34 2.76 13.91 -0.82
C CYS A 34 2.52 12.75 0.15
N ILE A 35 3.35 11.69 0.09
CA ILE A 35 3.26 10.56 1.02
C ILE A 35 3.58 11.04 2.43
N SER A 36 4.70 11.73 2.64
CA SER A 36 5.14 12.11 3.98
C SER A 36 4.30 13.19 4.65
N SER A 37 3.63 14.07 3.89
CA SER A 37 3.00 15.28 4.44
C SER A 37 1.51 15.48 4.17
N HIS A 38 0.91 14.81 3.17
CA HIS A 38 -0.47 15.10 2.77
C HIS A 38 -1.36 13.87 2.62
N LEU A 39 -0.79 12.69 2.36
CA LEU A 39 -1.56 11.49 2.07
C LEU A 39 -2.36 11.06 3.30
N ASN A 40 -3.68 11.11 3.18
CA ASN A 40 -4.62 10.76 4.23
C ASN A 40 -5.39 9.47 3.92
N THR A 41 -5.50 9.08 2.66
CA THR A 41 -6.20 7.84 2.26
C THR A 41 -5.44 7.12 1.15
N CYS A 42 -5.35 5.80 1.28
CA CYS A 42 -4.76 4.93 0.27
C CYS A 42 -5.66 3.71 0.04
N SER A 43 -5.93 3.38 -1.23
CA SER A 43 -6.71 2.23 -1.66
C SER A 43 -5.91 1.42 -2.67
N LEU A 44 -5.68 0.14 -2.36
CA LEU A 44 -5.02 -0.81 -3.24
C LEU A 44 -6.02 -1.88 -3.65
N GLU A 45 -6.31 -1.95 -4.94
CA GLU A 45 -7.19 -2.95 -5.53
C GLU A 45 -6.38 -4.00 -6.28
N ASN A 46 -6.90 -5.23 -6.32
CA ASN A 46 -6.26 -6.37 -6.96
C ASN A 46 -4.97 -6.86 -6.24
N PHE A 47 -4.89 -6.60 -4.94
CA PHE A 47 -3.71 -6.88 -4.11
C PHE A 47 -3.45 -8.38 -3.94
N GLY A 48 -2.21 -8.83 -4.17
CA GLY A 48 -1.92 -10.24 -3.97
C GLY A 48 -0.48 -10.73 -4.13
N TYR A 49 0.48 -9.85 -4.39
CA TYR A 49 1.88 -10.22 -4.66
C TYR A 49 2.82 -9.56 -3.67
N LEU A 50 4.06 -10.07 -3.63
CA LEU A 50 5.10 -9.57 -2.75
C LEU A 50 5.38 -8.06 -2.94
N ASN A 51 5.37 -7.58 -4.19
CA ASN A 51 5.58 -6.16 -4.48
C ASN A 51 4.43 -5.29 -3.98
N ASP A 52 3.18 -5.77 -4.09
CA ASP A 52 2.01 -5.07 -3.54
C ASP A 52 2.16 -4.93 -2.02
N PHE A 53 2.58 -6.01 -1.36
CA PHE A 53 2.83 -6.03 0.08
C PHE A 53 3.95 -5.05 0.48
N ARG A 54 5.08 -5.05 -0.24
CA ARG A 54 6.18 -4.10 -0.02
C ARG A 54 5.70 -2.65 -0.19
N PHE A 55 4.89 -2.39 -1.22
CA PHE A 55 4.34 -1.07 -1.48
C PHE A 55 3.37 -0.62 -0.38
N ALA A 56 2.47 -1.51 0.07
CA ALA A 56 1.56 -1.23 1.17
C ALA A 56 2.32 -0.89 2.46
N ARG A 57 3.34 -1.68 2.80
CA ARG A 57 4.20 -1.42 3.96
C ARG A 57 4.94 -0.09 3.84
N TYR A 58 5.47 0.21 2.65
CA TYR A 58 6.13 1.49 2.37
C TYR A 58 5.20 2.68 2.63
N ILE A 59 3.95 2.62 2.15
CA ILE A 59 2.96 3.67 2.41
C ILE A 59 2.66 3.77 3.91
N MET A 60 2.36 2.65 4.57
CA MET A 60 2.02 2.64 5.99
C MET A 60 3.16 3.15 6.89
N HIS A 61 4.41 2.92 6.49
CA HIS A 61 5.59 3.35 7.24
C HIS A 61 5.98 4.81 7.00
N ASN A 62 5.68 5.37 5.83
CA ASN A 62 6.15 6.70 5.46
C ASN A 62 5.04 7.77 5.49
N ALA A 63 3.77 7.37 5.44
CA ALA A 63 2.64 8.29 5.43
C ALA A 63 2.19 8.65 6.85
N ARG A 64 2.81 9.68 7.42
CA ARG A 64 2.54 10.16 8.79
C ARG A 64 1.09 10.62 9.00
N TYR A 65 0.42 11.09 7.96
CA TYR A 65 -0.93 11.63 8.02
C TYR A 65 -2.01 10.66 7.51
N LEU A 66 -1.63 9.41 7.24
CA LEU A 66 -2.54 8.41 6.71
C LEU A 66 -3.63 8.07 7.75
N ARG A 67 -4.89 8.20 7.36
CA ARG A 67 -6.06 7.89 8.21
C ARG A 67 -6.74 6.58 7.80
N ALA A 68 -6.71 6.24 6.51
CA ALA A 68 -7.29 5.00 6.04
C ALA A 68 -6.42 4.31 4.97
N MET A 69 -6.10 3.05 5.23
CA MET A 69 -5.52 2.11 4.27
C MET A 69 -6.58 1.05 3.94
N LYS A 70 -6.92 0.93 2.65
CA LYS A 70 -7.95 0.02 2.15
C LYS A 70 -7.30 -0.96 1.18
N ILE A 71 -7.49 -2.25 1.41
CA ILE A 71 -6.90 -3.30 0.57
C ILE A 71 -8.01 -4.23 0.10
N LYS A 72 -8.12 -4.41 -1.22
CA LYS A 72 -9.00 -5.38 -1.85
C LYS A 72 -8.15 -6.46 -2.51
N PHE A 73 -8.25 -7.68 -1.99
CA PHE A 73 -7.42 -8.79 -2.46
C PHE A 73 -7.80 -9.23 -3.88
N TYR A 74 -6.82 -9.74 -4.62
CA TYR A 74 -7.06 -10.44 -5.86
C TYR A 74 -8.01 -11.63 -5.61
N PRO A 75 -9.14 -11.76 -6.34
CA PRO A 75 -10.13 -12.80 -6.07
C PRO A 75 -9.54 -14.21 -6.07
N PHE A 76 -8.60 -14.48 -6.96
CA PHE A 76 -8.01 -15.81 -7.15
C PHE A 76 -6.82 -16.13 -6.24
N ASN A 77 -6.41 -15.23 -5.33
CA ASN A 77 -5.44 -15.60 -4.30
C ASN A 77 -6.02 -16.69 -3.38
N LYS A 78 -5.19 -17.65 -2.96
CA LYS A 78 -5.59 -18.69 -2.01
C LYS A 78 -6.02 -18.05 -0.70
N VAL A 79 -7.00 -18.66 -0.03
CA VAL A 79 -7.53 -18.16 1.25
C VAL A 79 -6.43 -18.06 2.31
N GLY A 80 -5.55 -19.08 2.39
CA GLY A 80 -4.40 -19.08 3.29
C GLY A 80 -3.46 -17.89 3.05
N ASP A 81 -3.11 -17.62 1.80
CA ASP A 81 -2.25 -16.49 1.42
C ASP A 81 -2.88 -15.15 1.81
N LYS A 82 -4.19 -14.98 1.57
CA LYS A 82 -4.93 -13.78 1.98
C LYS A 82 -4.89 -13.60 3.50
N LEU A 83 -5.08 -14.67 4.28
CA LEU A 83 -5.05 -14.62 5.74
C LEU A 83 -3.66 -14.26 6.28
N ASN A 84 -2.61 -14.86 5.71
CA ASN A 84 -1.22 -14.55 6.08
C ASN A 84 -0.89 -13.08 5.79
N MET A 85 -1.18 -12.62 4.56
CA MET A 85 -0.97 -11.22 4.19
C MET A 85 -1.75 -10.24 5.07
N LYS A 86 -3.01 -10.56 5.44
CA LYS A 86 -3.79 -9.74 6.37
C LYS A 86 -3.11 -9.63 7.73
N ARG A 87 -2.66 -10.76 8.28
CA ARG A 87 -1.97 -10.81 9.58
C ARG A 87 -0.69 -9.98 9.54
N ASP A 88 0.14 -10.19 8.52
CA ASP A 88 1.43 -9.53 8.37
C ASP A 88 1.24 -8.01 8.21
N LEU A 89 0.30 -7.56 7.38
CA LEU A 89 -0.01 -6.13 7.22
C LEU A 89 -0.57 -5.52 8.51
N SER A 90 -1.37 -6.27 9.27
CA SER A 90 -1.91 -5.79 10.54
C SER A 90 -0.83 -5.63 11.61
N SER A 91 0.22 -6.45 11.55
CA SER A 91 1.40 -6.36 12.43
C SER A 91 2.43 -5.31 12.00
N CYS A 92 2.31 -4.74 10.79
CA CYS A 92 3.26 -3.76 10.29
C CYS A 92 3.22 -2.46 11.11
N LEU A 93 4.40 -1.90 11.37
CA LEU A 93 4.57 -0.56 11.91
C LEU A 93 3.88 0.48 11.02
N LYS A 94 3.08 1.34 11.64
CA LYS A 94 2.41 2.47 11.00
C LYS A 94 3.05 3.75 11.52
N SER A 95 3.37 4.70 10.64
CA SER A 95 3.81 6.04 11.04
C SER A 95 2.68 6.93 11.56
N SER A 96 1.44 6.53 11.33
CA SER A 96 0.24 7.24 11.77
C SER A 96 -0.51 6.41 12.80
N ASP A 97 -0.63 6.95 14.01
CA ASP A 97 -1.41 6.34 15.10
C ASP A 97 -2.91 6.30 14.81
N THR A 98 -3.37 7.14 13.88
CA THR A 98 -4.78 7.24 13.48
C THR A 98 -5.14 6.37 12.28
N CYS A 99 -4.17 5.66 11.70
CA CYS A 99 -4.40 4.89 10.48
C CYS A 99 -5.21 3.61 10.73
N THR A 100 -6.43 3.60 10.23
CA THR A 100 -7.28 2.41 10.14
C THR A 100 -6.87 1.57 8.93
N LEU A 101 -6.64 0.27 9.13
CA LEU A 101 -6.39 -0.69 8.06
C LEU A 101 -7.65 -1.54 7.88
N SER A 102 -8.15 -1.62 6.64
CA SER A 102 -9.36 -2.38 6.30
C SER A 102 -9.13 -3.24 5.07
N PHE A 103 -9.77 -4.41 5.09
CA PHE A 103 -9.70 -5.38 4.01
C PHE A 103 -11.09 -5.56 3.41
N LYS A 104 -11.19 -5.52 2.08
CA LYS A 104 -12.42 -5.76 1.30
C LYS A 104 -12.29 -7.01 0.44
#